data_AF-A0A953EJW7-F1
#
_entry.id   AF-A0A953EJW7-F1
#
_cell.length_a   1.000
_cell.length_b   1.000
_cell.length_c   1.000
_cell.angle_alpha   90.00
_cell.angle_beta   90.00
_cell.angle_gamma   90.00
#
_symmetry.space_group_name_H-M   'P 1'
#
loop_
_entity.id
_entity.type
_entity.pdbx_description
1 polymer ?
#
loop_
_entity_poly.entity_id
_entity_poly.type
_entity_poly.pdbx_seq_one_letter_code
_entity_poly.pdbx_strand_id
1 'polypeptide(L)'
;MTPETPDLTTLSSERLTIGAAWGLVFKHPVLFVKYWNYKGAILSGVMRAPIFLITYLVGRESIKLAIAAAAVQFAFRFVFAGLSGALIQAFRKVEPAWKALLSVMLVVPIISHLLEFGFQALFAYVTSTADHTDQAIVRSICVSIFSALFALFIMRRNVLIVGEEESKSLLSDVTRIPRLVFEFCAFLPNEISAMLRRGATVTAVAVLVGFTIFSQIVGWAVANRVFWTYGGGKEIWGLKYWGIDGLVLILLAIIASSIVYEARHRRGRRS
;
A
#
# COMPACT_ATOMS: atom_id res chain seq x y z
N MET A 1 1.27 -40.14 -9.52
CA MET A 1 1.82 -39.21 -8.51
C MET A 1 1.57 -37.80 -9.02
N THR A 2 0.53 -37.13 -8.52
CA THR A 2 0.40 -35.68 -8.73
C THR A 2 1.60 -35.01 -8.08
N PRO A 3 2.36 -34.15 -8.78
CA PRO A 3 3.43 -33.41 -8.13
C PRO A 3 2.82 -32.65 -6.96
N GLU A 4 3.24 -32.95 -5.74
CA GLU A 4 2.84 -32.19 -4.56
C GLU A 4 3.08 -30.73 -4.89
N THR A 5 2.00 -29.95 -4.89
CA THR A 5 2.10 -28.52 -5.13
C THR A 5 2.94 -27.98 -3.97
N PRO A 6 4.10 -27.37 -4.23
CA PRO A 6 5.00 -26.96 -3.15
C PRO A 6 4.21 -26.08 -2.20
N ASP A 7 4.12 -26.53 -0.96
CA ASP A 7 3.45 -25.78 0.08
C ASP A 7 4.36 -24.61 0.46
N LEU A 8 3.81 -23.39 0.53
CA LEU A 8 4.56 -22.22 0.98
C LEU A 8 5.03 -22.38 2.43
N THR A 9 4.45 -23.33 3.16
CA THR A 9 4.86 -23.73 4.52
C THR A 9 6.18 -24.53 4.54
N THR A 10 6.52 -25.32 3.52
CA THR A 10 7.74 -26.16 3.55
C THR A 10 9.01 -25.37 3.25
N LEU A 11 8.88 -24.22 2.58
CA LEU A 11 9.95 -23.24 2.43
C LEU A 11 10.09 -22.30 3.64
N SER A 12 9.30 -22.50 4.70
CA SER A 12 9.30 -21.63 5.88
C SER A 12 10.46 -21.86 6.86
N SER A 13 11.17 -22.99 6.75
CA SER A 13 12.27 -23.34 7.66
C SER A 13 13.59 -22.65 7.31
N GLU A 14 13.81 -22.28 6.05
CA GLU A 14 14.97 -21.50 5.60
C GLU A 14 14.54 -20.08 5.23
N ARG A 15 15.37 -19.07 5.53
CA ARG A 15 15.09 -17.66 5.19
C ARG A 15 14.82 -17.53 3.69
N LEU A 16 13.55 -17.31 3.32
CA LEU A 16 13.15 -17.25 1.92
C LEU A 16 13.85 -16.08 1.22
N THR A 17 14.69 -16.39 0.24
CA THR A 17 15.35 -15.37 -0.58
C THR A 17 14.40 -14.84 -1.65
N ILE A 18 14.68 -13.63 -2.15
CA ILE A 18 13.91 -13.01 -3.24
C ILE A 18 13.89 -13.86 -4.52
N GLY A 19 15.01 -14.52 -4.84
CA GLY A 19 15.13 -15.36 -6.03
C GLY A 19 14.32 -16.64 -5.90
N ALA A 20 14.26 -17.22 -4.69
CA ALA A 20 13.40 -18.36 -4.39
C ALA A 20 11.91 -17.98 -4.51
N ALA A 21 11.51 -16.83 -3.98
CA ALA A 21 10.13 -16.32 -4.09
C ALA A 21 9.72 -16.13 -5.56
N TRP A 22 10.56 -15.47 -6.38
CA TRP A 22 10.30 -15.32 -7.81
C TRP A 22 10.30 -16.65 -8.55
N GLY A 23 11.24 -17.54 -8.26
CA GLY A 23 11.30 -18.86 -8.86
C GLY A 23 10.03 -19.67 -8.59
N LEU A 24 9.47 -19.58 -7.37
CA LEU A 24 8.24 -20.25 -7.01
C LEU A 24 7.02 -19.67 -7.73
N VAL A 25 6.94 -18.34 -7.80
CA VAL A 25 5.89 -17.60 -8.51
C VAL A 25 5.86 -17.95 -10.00
N PHE A 26 7.02 -18.00 -10.66
CA PHE A 26 7.09 -18.28 -12.10
C PHE A 26 6.98 -19.77 -12.44
N LYS A 27 7.51 -20.66 -11.59
CA LYS A 27 7.46 -22.12 -11.85
C LYS A 27 6.10 -22.74 -11.54
N HIS A 28 5.31 -22.12 -10.66
CA HIS A 28 4.03 -22.69 -10.21
C HIS A 28 2.90 -21.64 -10.27
N PRO A 29 2.42 -21.26 -11.46
CA PRO A 29 1.35 -20.28 -11.62
C PRO A 29 0.03 -20.71 -10.96
N VAL A 30 -0.20 -22.02 -10.78
CA VAL A 30 -1.34 -22.58 -10.03
C VAL A 30 -1.43 -22.03 -8.60
N LEU A 31 -0.30 -21.61 -8.01
CA LEU A 31 -0.29 -21.03 -6.66
C LEU A 31 -1.06 -19.71 -6.59
N PHE A 32 -1.15 -18.95 -7.69
CA PHE A 32 -1.98 -17.75 -7.74
C PHE A 32 -3.47 -18.04 -7.65
N VAL A 33 -3.92 -19.19 -8.14
CA VAL A 33 -5.31 -19.62 -8.04
C VAL A 33 -5.57 -20.18 -6.65
N LYS A 34 -4.66 -21.03 -6.14
CA LYS A 34 -4.78 -21.65 -4.82
C LYS A 34 -4.77 -20.62 -3.69
N TYR A 35 -3.84 -19.66 -3.75
CA TYR A 35 -3.67 -18.60 -2.75
C TYR A 35 -4.28 -17.27 -3.19
N TRP A 36 -5.20 -17.30 -4.15
CA TRP A 36 -5.91 -16.10 -4.61
C TRP A 36 -6.55 -15.41 -3.40
N ASN A 37 -6.13 -14.17 -3.15
CA ASN A 37 -6.44 -13.52 -1.89
C ASN A 37 -7.85 -12.91 -1.89
N TYR A 38 -8.85 -13.75 -1.64
CA TYR A 38 -10.25 -13.35 -1.65
C TYR A 38 -10.56 -12.26 -0.61
N LYS A 39 -9.85 -12.25 0.52
CA LYS A 39 -10.04 -11.25 1.58
C LYS A 39 -9.64 -9.86 1.09
N GLY A 40 -8.46 -9.76 0.49
CA GLY A 40 -7.97 -8.54 -0.15
C GLY A 40 -8.86 -8.12 -1.32
N ALA A 41 -9.32 -9.07 -2.13
CA ALA A 41 -10.23 -8.83 -3.26
C ALA A 41 -11.57 -8.22 -2.83
N ILE A 42 -12.23 -8.81 -1.84
CA ILE A 42 -13.51 -8.31 -1.30
C ILE A 42 -13.31 -6.93 -0.69
N LEU A 43 -12.30 -6.75 0.16
CA LEU A 43 -12.06 -5.47 0.83
C LEU A 43 -11.74 -4.36 -0.18
N SER A 44 -10.91 -4.66 -1.17
CA SER A 44 -10.57 -3.72 -2.25
C SER A 44 -11.79 -3.35 -3.09
N GLY A 45 -12.57 -4.34 -3.53
CA GLY A 45 -13.78 -4.13 -4.33
C GLY A 45 -14.83 -3.30 -3.58
N VAL A 46 -15.14 -3.67 -2.32
CA VAL A 46 -16.15 -3.00 -1.50
C VAL A 46 -15.74 -1.56 -1.15
N MET A 47 -14.47 -1.30 -0.88
CA MET A 47 -14.00 0.06 -0.57
C MET A 47 -13.96 0.97 -1.80
N ARG A 48 -13.77 0.42 -3.00
CA ARG A 48 -13.56 1.20 -4.24
C ARG A 48 -14.83 1.39 -5.05
N ALA A 49 -15.70 0.39 -5.17
CA ALA A 49 -16.91 0.48 -6.00
C ALA A 49 -17.83 1.66 -5.63
N PRO A 50 -18.05 2.01 -4.34
CA PRO A 50 -18.83 3.19 -3.97
C PRO A 50 -18.22 4.50 -4.46
N ILE A 51 -16.89 4.60 -4.52
CA ILE A 51 -16.20 5.82 -4.99
C ILE A 51 -16.57 6.08 -6.45
N PHE A 52 -16.51 5.06 -7.31
CA PHE A 52 -16.88 5.19 -8.72
C PHE A 52 -18.36 5.46 -8.90
N LEU A 53 -19.22 4.77 -8.14
CA LEU A 53 -20.66 5.01 -8.17
C LEU A 53 -20.98 6.48 -7.83
N ILE A 54 -20.45 6.99 -6.72
CA ILE A 54 -20.65 8.37 -6.28
C ILE A 54 -20.07 9.36 -7.31
N THR A 55 -18.89 9.09 -7.85
CA THR A 55 -18.24 9.98 -8.84
C THR A 55 -19.11 10.18 -10.07
N TYR A 56 -19.68 9.10 -10.62
CA TYR A 56 -20.56 9.18 -11.79
C TYR A 56 -21.92 9.81 -11.45
N LEU A 57 -22.49 9.51 -10.28
CA LEU A 57 -23.73 10.16 -9.82
C LEU A 57 -23.56 11.68 -9.65
N VAL A 58 -22.43 12.12 -9.07
CA VAL A 58 -22.10 13.55 -8.91
C VAL A 58 -21.84 14.22 -10.26
N GLY A 59 -21.26 13.50 -11.23
CA GLY A 59 -21.09 13.95 -12.61
C GLY A 59 -22.38 14.13 -13.41
N ARG A 60 -23.56 13.83 -12.82
CA ARG A 60 -24.88 13.83 -13.48
C ARG A 60 -24.98 12.86 -14.67
N GLU A 61 -24.17 11.81 -14.66
CA GLU A 61 -24.27 10.69 -15.59
C GLU A 61 -25.53 9.85 -15.30
N SER A 62 -25.99 9.09 -16.28
CA SER A 62 -27.15 8.22 -16.07
C SER A 62 -26.86 7.14 -15.03
N ILE A 63 -27.88 6.76 -14.24
CA ILE A 63 -27.72 5.73 -13.18
C ILE A 63 -27.24 4.38 -13.73
N LYS A 64 -27.62 4.07 -14.98
CA LYS A 64 -27.18 2.85 -15.69
C LYS A 64 -25.68 2.88 -15.96
N LEU A 65 -25.15 4.02 -16.39
CA LEU A 65 -23.71 4.21 -16.62
C LEU A 65 -22.93 4.18 -15.29
N ALA A 66 -23.46 4.80 -14.24
CA ALA A 66 -22.82 4.79 -12.92
C ALA A 66 -22.71 3.37 -12.34
N ILE A 67 -23.77 2.56 -12.44
CA ILE A 67 -23.78 1.16 -12.00
C ILE A 67 -22.84 0.32 -12.86
N ALA A 68 -22.87 0.49 -14.19
CA ALA A 68 -21.97 -0.23 -15.10
C ALA A 68 -20.49 0.08 -14.80
N ALA A 69 -20.14 1.35 -14.63
CA ALA A 69 -18.79 1.78 -14.28
C ALA A 69 -18.35 1.19 -12.92
N ALA A 70 -19.20 1.24 -11.90
CA ALA A 70 -18.92 0.65 -10.60
C ALA A 70 -18.73 -0.88 -10.68
N ALA A 71 -19.54 -1.58 -11.49
CA ALA A 71 -19.44 -3.02 -11.68
C ALA A 71 -18.17 -3.45 -12.42
N VAL A 72 -17.80 -2.75 -13.51
CA VAL A 72 -16.53 -3.00 -14.21
C VAL A 72 -15.34 -2.78 -13.28
N GLN A 73 -15.35 -1.69 -12.51
CA GLN A 73 -14.29 -1.40 -11.54
C GLN A 73 -14.26 -2.42 -10.40
N PHE A 74 -15.40 -2.85 -9.91
CA PHE A 74 -15.47 -3.93 -8.92
C PHE A 74 -14.87 -5.22 -9.48
N ALA A 75 -15.28 -5.67 -10.66
CA ALA A 75 -14.79 -6.90 -11.26
C ALA A 75 -13.28 -6.87 -11.51
N PHE A 76 -12.79 -5.79 -12.13
CA PHE A 76 -11.36 -5.58 -12.36
C PHE A 76 -10.59 -5.59 -11.04
N ARG A 77 -11.02 -4.79 -10.06
CA ARG A 77 -10.32 -4.67 -8.77
C ARG A 77 -10.42 -5.93 -7.93
N PHE A 78 -11.52 -6.66 -8.00
CA PHE A 78 -11.69 -7.94 -7.31
C PHE A 78 -10.65 -8.94 -7.81
N VAL A 79 -10.61 -9.18 -9.13
CA VAL A 79 -9.64 -10.11 -9.74
C VAL A 79 -8.20 -9.66 -9.47
N PHE A 80 -7.90 -8.39 -9.75
CA PHE A 80 -6.54 -7.87 -9.63
C PHE A 80 -6.05 -7.80 -8.19
N ALA A 81 -6.90 -7.41 -7.23
CA ALA A 81 -6.51 -7.36 -5.82
C ALA A 81 -6.29 -8.75 -5.23
N GLY A 82 -7.02 -9.76 -5.69
CA GLY A 82 -6.75 -11.14 -5.28
C GLY A 82 -5.44 -11.70 -5.84
N LEU A 83 -5.11 -11.39 -7.11
CA LEU A 83 -3.85 -11.78 -7.74
C LEU A 83 -2.64 -11.06 -7.11
N SER A 84 -2.72 -9.73 -6.99
CA SER A 84 -1.68 -8.94 -6.34
C SER A 84 -1.56 -9.28 -4.85
N GLY A 85 -2.66 -9.57 -4.16
CA GLY A 85 -2.65 -10.05 -2.77
C GLY A 85 -1.96 -11.40 -2.62
N ALA A 86 -2.15 -12.33 -3.57
CA ALA A 86 -1.42 -13.60 -3.60
C ALA A 86 0.09 -13.41 -3.82
N LEU A 87 0.46 -12.50 -4.73
CA LEU A 87 1.87 -12.12 -4.94
C LEU A 87 2.48 -11.54 -3.67
N ILE A 88 1.81 -10.57 -3.04
CA ILE A 88 2.28 -9.93 -1.81
C ILE A 88 2.40 -10.97 -0.68
N GLN A 89 1.44 -11.90 -0.58
CA GLN A 89 1.49 -12.99 0.38
C GLN A 89 2.72 -13.88 0.17
N ALA A 90 3.07 -14.23 -1.08
CA ALA A 90 4.28 -15.01 -1.36
C ALA A 90 5.57 -14.30 -0.92
N PHE A 91 5.59 -12.97 -0.95
CA PHE A 91 6.73 -12.16 -0.54
C PHE A 91 6.73 -11.81 0.96
N ARG A 92 5.70 -12.19 1.74
CA ARG A 92 5.59 -11.81 3.15
C ARG A 92 6.72 -12.37 4.01
N LYS A 93 7.17 -13.59 3.74
CA LYS A 93 8.24 -14.29 4.49
C LYS A 93 9.65 -14.02 3.95
N VAL A 94 9.80 -13.19 2.91
CA VAL A 94 11.11 -12.89 2.31
C VAL A 94 11.98 -12.07 3.26
N GLU A 95 13.25 -12.50 3.38
CA GLU A 95 14.30 -11.78 4.10
C GLU A 95 15.49 -11.46 3.17
N PRO A 96 16.10 -10.27 3.27
CA PRO A 96 15.71 -9.13 4.12
C PRO A 96 14.40 -8.45 3.70
N ALA A 97 13.60 -7.98 4.67
CA ALA A 97 12.30 -7.36 4.43
C ALA A 97 12.30 -6.20 3.40
N TRP A 98 13.38 -5.41 3.32
CA TRP A 98 13.48 -4.30 2.37
C TRP A 98 13.51 -4.77 0.91
N LYS A 99 14.04 -5.97 0.61
CA LYS A 99 14.05 -6.54 -0.74
C LYS A 99 12.64 -6.95 -1.18
N ALA A 100 11.88 -7.52 -0.25
CA ALA A 100 10.47 -7.85 -0.47
C ALA A 100 9.66 -6.58 -0.77
N LEU A 101 9.89 -5.55 0.04
CA LEU A 101 9.24 -4.24 -0.07
C LEU A 101 9.52 -3.59 -1.43
N LEU A 102 10.78 -3.50 -1.86
CA LEU A 102 11.13 -2.94 -3.17
C LEU A 102 10.51 -3.73 -4.33
N SER A 103 10.51 -5.06 -4.25
CA SER A 103 9.95 -5.90 -5.31
C SER A 103 8.45 -5.70 -5.46
N VAL A 104 7.72 -5.74 -4.34
CA VAL A 104 6.28 -5.54 -4.31
C VAL A 104 5.92 -4.12 -4.74
N MET A 105 6.65 -3.10 -4.26
CA MET A 105 6.44 -1.70 -4.62
C MET A 105 6.69 -1.41 -6.10
N LEU A 106 7.58 -2.14 -6.75
CA LEU A 106 7.91 -1.90 -8.16
C LEU A 106 6.99 -2.72 -9.07
N VAL A 107 6.91 -4.02 -8.83
CA VAL A 107 6.20 -4.94 -9.74
C VAL A 107 4.69 -4.73 -9.69
N VAL A 108 4.09 -4.67 -8.50
CA VAL A 108 2.62 -4.60 -8.40
C VAL A 108 2.07 -3.36 -9.10
N PRO A 109 2.60 -2.14 -8.88
CA PRO A 109 2.16 -0.96 -9.61
C PRO A 109 2.47 -1.03 -11.09
N ILE A 110 3.67 -1.48 -11.51
CA ILE A 110 4.00 -1.58 -12.94
C ILE A 110 2.98 -2.45 -13.67
N ILE A 111 2.71 -3.66 -13.17
CA ILE A 111 1.74 -4.56 -13.79
C ILE A 111 0.33 -3.94 -13.73
N SER A 112 -0.05 -3.37 -12.58
CA SER A 112 -1.36 -2.73 -12.41
C SER A 112 -1.60 -1.62 -13.43
N HIS A 113 -0.62 -0.75 -13.65
CA HIS A 113 -0.78 0.40 -14.54
C HIS A 113 -0.64 0.04 -16.01
N LEU A 114 0.19 -0.94 -16.36
CA LEU A 114 0.21 -1.47 -17.73
C LEU A 114 -1.15 -2.05 -18.11
N LEU A 115 -1.78 -2.81 -17.20
CA LEU A 115 -3.14 -3.33 -17.41
C LEU A 115 -4.18 -2.21 -17.42
N GLU A 116 -4.16 -1.31 -16.44
CA GLU A 116 -5.10 -0.17 -16.34
C GLU A 116 -5.05 0.70 -17.59
N PHE A 117 -3.84 1.02 -18.08
CA PHE A 117 -3.64 1.75 -19.32
C PHE A 117 -4.17 0.99 -20.53
N GLY A 118 -3.88 -0.31 -20.64
CA GLY A 118 -4.41 -1.15 -21.72
C GLY A 118 -5.95 -1.22 -21.75
N PHE A 119 -6.56 -1.39 -20.57
CA PHE A 119 -8.02 -1.41 -20.44
C PHE A 119 -8.66 -0.06 -20.75
N GLN A 120 -8.07 1.05 -20.28
CA GLN A 120 -8.55 2.39 -20.57
C GLN A 120 -8.41 2.74 -22.05
N ALA A 121 -7.27 2.43 -22.67
CA ALA A 121 -7.05 2.62 -24.10
C ALA A 121 -8.03 1.81 -24.95
N LEU A 122 -8.28 0.55 -24.59
CA LEU A 122 -9.27 -0.29 -25.26
C LEU A 122 -10.70 0.28 -25.09
N PHE A 123 -11.06 0.71 -23.89
CA PHE A 123 -12.36 1.31 -23.62
C PHE A 123 -12.54 2.61 -24.41
N ALA A 124 -11.55 3.50 -24.43
CA ALA A 124 -11.57 4.74 -25.19
C ALA A 124 -11.67 4.49 -26.70
N TYR A 125 -10.94 3.50 -27.23
CA TYR A 125 -11.04 3.06 -28.62
C TYR A 125 -12.45 2.59 -28.99
N VAL A 126 -13.08 1.79 -28.12
CA VAL A 126 -14.42 1.24 -28.36
C VAL A 126 -15.52 2.30 -28.20
N THR A 127 -15.31 3.29 -27.32
CA THR A 127 -16.34 4.29 -26.97
C THR A 127 -16.17 5.65 -27.64
N SER A 128 -15.07 5.89 -28.38
CA SER A 128 -14.74 7.18 -29.01
C SER A 128 -14.73 8.37 -28.03
N THR A 129 -14.33 8.14 -26.78
CA THR A 129 -14.28 9.17 -25.75
C THR A 129 -12.89 9.84 -25.71
N ALA A 130 -12.82 11.16 -25.55
CA ALA A 130 -11.56 11.90 -25.45
C ALA A 130 -10.94 11.75 -24.05
N ASP A 131 -9.64 11.44 -24.00
CA ASP A 131 -8.97 10.89 -22.82
C ASP A 131 -8.24 12.00 -22.01
N HIS A 132 -8.47 12.05 -20.68
CA HIS A 132 -7.78 12.92 -19.71
C HIS A 132 -6.91 12.07 -18.76
N THR A 133 -5.92 11.37 -19.31
CA THR A 133 -5.33 10.16 -18.70
C THR A 133 -4.04 10.37 -17.91
N ASP A 134 -3.36 11.51 -18.02
CA ASP A 134 -2.01 11.73 -17.46
C ASP A 134 -2.00 11.91 -15.93
N GLN A 135 -2.91 12.73 -15.39
CA GLN A 135 -3.00 12.99 -13.94
C GLN A 135 -3.60 11.81 -13.16
N ALA A 136 -4.41 10.98 -13.82
CA ALA A 136 -4.99 9.78 -13.22
C ALA A 136 -3.92 8.69 -12.95
N ILE A 137 -2.92 8.58 -13.83
CA ILE A 137 -1.84 7.60 -13.72
C ILE A 137 -0.98 7.85 -12.48
N VAL A 138 -0.51 9.09 -12.27
CA VAL A 138 0.33 9.42 -11.10
C VAL A 138 -0.42 9.17 -9.79
N ARG A 139 -1.71 9.56 -9.72
CA ARG A 139 -2.59 9.26 -8.57
C ARG A 139 -2.71 7.76 -8.34
N SER A 140 -2.94 7.00 -9.40
CA SER A 140 -3.07 5.55 -9.32
C SER A 140 -1.76 4.90 -8.84
N ILE A 141 -0.59 5.39 -9.30
CA ILE A 141 0.74 4.91 -8.86
C ILE A 141 0.95 5.14 -7.36
N CYS A 142 0.78 6.38 -6.88
CA CYS A 142 0.96 6.69 -5.47
C CYS A 142 0.06 5.83 -4.57
N VAL A 143 -1.23 5.73 -4.93
CA VAL A 143 -2.19 4.92 -4.17
C VAL A 143 -1.84 3.43 -4.23
N SER A 144 -1.36 2.93 -5.36
CA SER A 144 -0.97 1.53 -5.52
C SER A 144 0.27 1.18 -4.69
N ILE A 145 1.26 2.07 -4.65
CA ILE A 145 2.45 1.93 -3.80
C ILE A 145 2.04 1.85 -2.33
N PHE A 146 1.24 2.80 -1.83
CA PHE A 146 0.76 2.77 -0.45
C PHE A 146 -0.05 1.51 -0.13
N SER A 147 -0.94 1.12 -1.04
CA SER A 147 -1.78 -0.07 -0.86
C SER A 147 -0.93 -1.33 -0.78
N ALA A 148 0.06 -1.48 -1.65
CA ALA A 148 0.97 -2.63 -1.67
C ALA A 148 1.87 -2.68 -0.44
N LEU A 149 2.39 -1.52 0.00
CA LEU A 149 3.16 -1.38 1.24
C LEU A 149 2.35 -1.80 2.47
N PHE A 150 1.14 -1.26 2.59
CA PHE A 150 0.26 -1.58 3.70
C PHE A 150 -0.17 -3.05 3.68
N ALA A 151 -0.51 -3.60 2.50
CA ALA A 151 -0.84 -5.00 2.32
C ALA A 151 0.31 -5.92 2.77
N LEU A 152 1.55 -5.63 2.36
CA LEU A 152 2.71 -6.39 2.81
C LEU A 152 2.90 -6.27 4.33
N PHE A 153 2.72 -5.07 4.89
CA PHE A 153 2.85 -4.81 6.33
C PHE A 153 1.86 -5.61 7.19
N ILE A 154 0.59 -5.70 6.77
CA ILE A 154 -0.44 -6.45 7.50
C ILE A 154 -0.31 -7.97 7.28
N MET A 155 0.07 -8.41 6.07
CA MET A 155 0.30 -9.83 5.78
C MET A 155 1.54 -10.38 6.51
N ARG A 156 2.56 -9.55 6.75
CA ARG A 156 3.68 -9.90 7.65
C ARG A 156 3.26 -10.04 9.11
N ARG A 157 2.09 -9.54 9.50
CA ARG A 157 1.50 -9.67 10.85
C ARG A 157 0.37 -10.69 10.90
N ASN A 158 0.33 -11.60 9.94
CA ASN A 158 -0.65 -12.66 9.86
C ASN A 158 -2.10 -12.18 9.68
N VAL A 159 -2.32 -11.09 8.92
CA VAL A 159 -3.64 -10.53 8.62
C VAL A 159 -3.87 -10.44 7.11
N LEU A 160 -5.08 -10.79 6.65
CA LEU A 160 -5.45 -10.90 5.23
C LEU A 160 -4.65 -11.95 4.44
N ILE A 161 -4.27 -13.06 5.08
CA ILE A 161 -3.65 -14.22 4.40
C ILE A 161 -4.74 -15.23 4.08
N VAL A 162 -4.55 -15.98 3.00
CA VAL A 162 -5.47 -17.04 2.56
C VAL A 162 -4.70 -18.33 2.32
N GLY A 163 -5.30 -19.47 2.71
CA GLY A 163 -4.83 -20.81 2.34
C GLY A 163 -3.62 -21.35 3.12
N GLU A 164 -3.06 -20.57 4.06
CA GLU A 164 -2.01 -21.02 4.98
C GLU A 164 -2.57 -21.24 6.40
N GLU A 165 -1.86 -22.01 7.23
CA GLU A 165 -2.27 -22.33 8.61
C GLU A 165 -2.51 -21.08 9.48
N GLU A 166 -1.75 -20.01 9.25
CA GLU A 166 -1.92 -18.78 10.03
C GLU A 166 -3.14 -17.93 9.59
N SER A 167 -3.90 -18.37 8.59
CA SER A 167 -5.10 -17.69 8.07
C SER A 167 -6.25 -17.71 9.08
N LYS A 168 -6.81 -16.54 9.38
CA LYS A 168 -8.00 -16.38 10.23
C LYS A 168 -9.27 -16.06 9.44
N SER A 169 -10.42 -15.89 10.08
CA SER A 169 -11.63 -15.44 9.38
C SER A 169 -11.51 -13.97 8.93
N LEU A 170 -12.21 -13.58 7.86
CA LEU A 170 -12.21 -12.20 7.36
C LEU A 170 -12.62 -11.19 8.44
N LEU A 171 -13.63 -11.53 9.25
CA LEU A 171 -14.09 -10.64 10.34
C LEU A 171 -13.01 -10.45 11.42
N SER A 172 -12.32 -11.52 11.81
CA SER A 172 -11.18 -11.44 12.74
C SER A 172 -10.06 -10.55 12.17
N ASP A 173 -9.82 -10.60 10.87
CA ASP A 173 -8.82 -9.78 10.21
C ASP A 173 -9.25 -8.30 10.18
N VAL A 174 -10.48 -8.01 9.75
CA VAL A 174 -11.03 -6.65 9.65
C VAL A 174 -11.01 -5.90 10.98
N THR A 175 -11.34 -6.57 12.09
CA THR A 175 -11.30 -5.96 13.43
C THR A 175 -9.88 -5.53 13.87
N ARG A 176 -8.83 -6.13 13.29
CA ARG A 176 -7.43 -5.79 13.58
C ARG A 176 -6.91 -4.65 12.71
N ILE A 177 -7.54 -4.40 11.55
CA ILE A 177 -7.09 -3.38 10.59
C ILE A 177 -6.96 -1.99 11.22
N PRO A 178 -7.92 -1.46 12.02
CA PRO A 178 -7.79 -0.12 12.59
C PRO A 178 -6.51 0.05 13.42
N ARG A 179 -6.20 -0.93 14.27
CA ARG A 179 -4.95 -0.93 15.05
C ARG A 179 -3.72 -0.99 14.14
N LEU A 180 -3.75 -1.84 13.11
CA LEU A 180 -2.65 -1.97 12.16
C LEU A 180 -2.41 -0.71 11.34
N VAL A 181 -3.46 0.05 11.03
CA VAL A 181 -3.34 1.38 10.42
C VAL A 181 -2.55 2.32 11.35
N PHE A 182 -2.90 2.36 12.64
CA PHE A 182 -2.13 3.16 13.61
C PHE A 182 -0.68 2.69 13.73
N GLU A 183 -0.44 1.38 13.79
CA GLU A 183 0.92 0.82 13.84
C GLU A 183 1.72 1.14 12.56
N PHE A 184 1.08 1.13 11.39
CA PHE A 184 1.70 1.49 10.12
C PHE A 184 2.05 2.98 10.08
N CYS A 185 1.13 3.86 10.47
CA CYS A 185 1.39 5.29 10.55
C CYS A 185 2.48 5.64 11.57
N ALA A 186 2.52 4.93 12.70
CA ALA A 186 3.54 5.12 13.73
C ALA A 186 4.89 4.48 13.41
N PHE A 187 4.96 3.57 12.42
CA PHE A 187 6.16 2.81 12.08
C PHE A 187 7.34 3.74 11.75
N LEU A 188 7.13 4.67 10.80
CA LEU A 188 8.19 5.53 10.32
C LEU A 188 8.70 6.53 11.39
N PRO A 189 7.84 7.26 12.13
CA PRO A 189 8.28 8.09 13.25
C PRO A 189 9.05 7.31 14.33
N ASN A 190 8.60 6.08 14.65
CA ASN A 190 9.26 5.23 15.63
C ASN A 190 10.66 4.79 15.16
N GLU A 191 10.81 4.46 13.88
CA GLU A 191 12.09 4.05 13.31
C GLU A 191 13.07 5.23 13.26
N ILE A 192 12.62 6.43 12.84
CA ILE A 192 13.45 7.64 12.86
C ILE A 192 13.88 7.98 14.29
N SER A 193 12.95 7.94 15.26
CA SER A 193 13.28 8.12 16.69
C SER A 193 14.30 7.09 17.16
N ALA A 194 14.17 5.82 16.77
CA ALA A 194 15.13 4.77 17.10
C ALA A 194 16.52 5.01 16.47
N MET A 195 16.58 5.45 15.20
CA MET A 195 17.83 5.80 14.52
C MET A 195 18.55 6.95 15.23
N LEU A 196 17.81 8.01 15.59
CA LEU A 196 18.35 9.15 16.34
C LEU A 196 18.93 8.71 17.69
N ARG A 197 18.23 7.83 18.43
CA ARG A 197 18.72 7.26 19.71
C ARG A 197 19.97 6.41 19.56
N ARG A 198 20.14 5.71 18.43
CA ARG A 198 21.32 4.87 18.13
C ARG A 198 22.52 5.68 17.61
N GLY A 199 22.39 7.00 17.48
CA GLY A 199 23.44 7.85 16.91
C GLY A 199 23.53 7.80 15.38
N ALA A 200 22.59 7.12 14.70
CA ALA A 200 22.53 7.05 13.23
C ALA A 200 21.85 8.29 12.63
N THR A 201 22.38 9.48 12.95
CA THR A 201 21.78 10.77 12.62
C THR A 201 21.70 11.02 11.12
N VAL A 202 22.74 10.66 10.36
CA VAL A 202 22.77 10.80 8.89
C VAL A 202 21.64 9.99 8.25
N THR A 203 21.47 8.73 8.66
CA THR A 203 20.39 7.87 8.17
C THR A 203 19.01 8.41 8.55
N ALA A 204 18.84 8.90 9.78
CA ALA A 204 17.60 9.50 10.23
C ALA A 204 17.23 10.75 9.40
N VAL A 205 18.21 11.61 9.10
CA VAL A 205 18.02 12.79 8.24
C VAL A 205 17.68 12.36 6.81
N ALA A 206 18.39 11.39 6.24
CA ALA A 206 18.12 10.90 4.89
C ALA A 206 16.69 10.33 4.76
N VAL A 207 16.24 9.54 5.75
CA VAL A 207 14.88 8.99 5.80
C VAL A 207 13.84 10.11 5.94
N LEU A 208 14.11 11.12 6.77
CA LEU A 208 13.22 12.26 6.96
C LEU A 208 13.07 13.09 5.66
N VAL A 209 14.19 13.37 4.99
CA VAL A 209 14.19 14.07 3.69
C VAL A 209 13.45 13.24 2.64
N GLY A 210 13.75 11.95 2.53
CA GLY A 210 13.09 11.05 1.59
C GLY A 210 11.58 10.96 1.81
N PHE A 211 11.13 10.85 3.06
CA PHE A 211 9.71 10.89 3.40
C PHE A 211 9.06 12.22 3.03
N THR A 212 9.76 13.34 3.27
CA THR A 212 9.23 14.67 2.96
C THR A 212 9.01 14.83 1.45
N ILE A 213 10.01 14.45 0.64
CA ILE A 213 9.89 14.43 -0.82
C ILE A 213 8.73 13.53 -1.27
N PHE A 214 8.66 12.31 -0.73
CA PHE A 214 7.58 11.37 -1.05
C PHE A 214 6.21 11.92 -0.68
N SER A 215 6.04 12.47 0.52
CA SER A 215 4.79 13.07 0.98
C SER A 215 4.36 14.25 0.11
N GLN A 216 5.32 15.03 -0.40
CA GLN A 216 5.05 16.12 -1.33
C GLN A 216 4.56 15.62 -2.69
N ILE A 217 5.19 14.58 -3.24
CA ILE A 217 4.75 13.94 -4.50
C ILE A 217 3.32 13.42 -4.35
N VAL A 218 3.01 12.81 -3.20
CA VAL A 218 1.67 12.29 -2.90
C VAL A 218 0.67 13.43 -2.75
N GLY A 219 1.02 14.50 -2.03
CA GLY A 219 0.19 15.69 -1.87
C GLY A 219 -0.11 16.35 -3.21
N TRP A 220 0.90 16.48 -4.07
CA TRP A 220 0.76 16.97 -5.43
C TRP A 220 -0.17 16.09 -6.27
N ALA A 221 0.06 14.77 -6.26
CA ALA A 221 -0.76 13.82 -6.99
C ALA A 221 -2.24 13.92 -6.60
N VAL A 222 -2.54 14.01 -5.30
CA VAL A 222 -3.92 14.05 -4.78
C VAL A 222 -4.57 15.42 -4.98
N ALA A 223 -3.88 16.51 -4.65
CA ALA A 223 -4.48 17.86 -4.65
C ALA A 223 -4.48 18.55 -6.01
N ASN A 224 -3.76 18.00 -7.00
CA ASN A 224 -3.50 18.64 -8.30
C ASN A 224 -2.91 20.05 -8.21
N ARG A 225 -2.22 20.34 -7.10
CA ARG A 225 -1.57 21.62 -6.83
C ARG A 225 -0.13 21.33 -6.52
N VAL A 226 0.78 22.06 -7.17
CA VAL A 226 2.23 21.99 -6.90
C VAL A 226 2.52 22.31 -5.42
N PHE A 227 1.61 23.01 -4.76
CA PHE A 227 1.68 23.43 -3.37
C PHE A 227 0.49 22.90 -2.56
N TRP A 228 0.78 22.29 -1.41
CA TRP A 228 -0.22 21.89 -0.43
C TRP A 228 0.24 22.38 0.96
N THR A 229 -0.47 23.37 1.49
CA THR A 229 -0.34 23.83 2.88
C THR A 229 -1.73 24.10 3.47
N TYR A 230 -1.87 23.87 4.77
CA TYR A 230 -3.06 24.21 5.56
C TYR A 230 -3.33 25.72 5.43
N GLY A 231 -4.46 26.09 4.80
CA GLY A 231 -4.90 27.49 4.71
C GLY A 231 -4.84 28.15 3.33
N GLY A 232 -4.73 27.38 2.24
CA GLY A 232 -4.97 27.92 0.88
C GLY A 232 -3.90 28.91 0.39
N GLY A 233 -2.65 28.77 0.82
CA GLY A 233 -1.53 29.52 0.25
C GLY A 233 -1.11 30.78 1.00
N LYS A 234 -1.18 30.82 2.34
CA LYS A 234 -0.35 31.80 3.06
C LYS A 234 1.10 31.33 3.06
N GLU A 235 1.87 31.93 2.15
CA GLU A 235 3.29 31.68 1.95
C GLU A 235 4.07 32.03 3.22
N ILE A 236 4.77 31.05 3.81
CA ILE A 236 5.80 31.32 4.81
C ILE A 236 7.08 31.65 4.02
N TRP A 237 7.58 32.88 4.17
CA TRP A 237 8.77 33.39 3.49
C TRP A 237 9.97 32.48 3.82
N GLY A 238 10.46 31.74 2.82
CA GLY A 238 11.58 30.78 2.95
C GLY A 238 11.23 29.29 2.84
N LEU A 239 9.95 28.91 2.94
CA LEU A 239 9.50 27.51 2.93
C LEU A 239 8.47 27.19 1.82
N LYS A 240 8.56 27.92 0.70
CA LYS A 240 7.61 27.88 -0.41
C LYS A 240 7.43 26.52 -1.12
N TYR A 241 8.29 25.52 -0.85
CA TYR A 241 8.42 24.32 -1.68
C TYR A 241 8.31 22.97 -0.96
N TRP A 242 8.05 22.95 0.35
CA TRP A 242 8.15 21.72 1.13
C TRP A 242 6.81 21.41 1.76
N GLY A 243 6.44 20.14 1.86
CA GLY A 243 5.25 19.68 2.57
C GLY A 243 5.41 19.92 4.07
N ILE A 244 5.42 21.20 4.48
CA ILE A 244 5.66 21.68 5.85
C ILE A 244 4.72 20.95 6.79
N ASP A 245 3.46 20.74 6.39
CA ASP A 245 2.48 20.03 7.21
C ASP A 245 2.88 18.57 7.45
N GLY A 246 3.36 17.87 6.41
CA GLY A 246 3.88 16.50 6.54
C GLY A 246 5.13 16.43 7.39
N LEU A 247 6.04 17.40 7.24
CA LEU A 247 7.26 17.53 8.03
C LEU A 247 6.96 17.87 9.51
N VAL A 248 6.04 18.79 9.77
CA VAL A 248 5.58 19.15 11.12
C VAL A 248 4.91 17.95 11.77
N LEU A 249 4.00 17.27 11.07
CA LEU A 249 3.33 16.07 11.59
C LEU A 249 4.33 14.95 11.91
N ILE A 250 5.31 14.69 11.04
CA ILE A 250 6.30 13.65 11.32
C ILE A 250 7.25 14.05 12.46
N LEU A 251 7.64 15.32 12.57
CA LEU A 251 8.44 15.82 13.69
C LEU A 251 7.68 15.70 15.01
N LEU A 252 6.40 16.11 15.05
CA LEU A 252 5.54 15.92 16.22
C LEU A 252 5.40 14.44 16.60
N ALA A 253 5.24 13.55 15.61
CA ALA A 253 5.16 12.12 15.84
C ALA A 253 6.50 11.53 16.35
N ILE A 254 7.65 12.01 15.88
CA ILE A 254 8.98 11.63 16.36
C ILE A 254 9.17 12.07 17.81
N ILE A 255 8.74 13.28 18.16
CA ILE A 255 8.78 13.81 19.54
C ILE A 255 7.89 12.96 20.44
N ALA A 256 6.63 12.72 20.05
CA ALA A 256 5.69 11.89 20.80
C ALA A 256 6.23 10.46 21.00
N SER A 257 6.81 9.86 19.96
CA SER A 257 7.46 8.54 20.04
C SER A 257 8.59 8.51 21.06
N SER A 258 9.43 9.56 21.06
CA SER A 258 10.55 9.70 22.00
C SER A 258 10.06 9.85 23.45
N ILE A 259 9.01 10.64 23.69
CA ILE A 259 8.38 10.81 25.01
C ILE A 259 7.80 9.48 25.51
N VAL A 260 7.06 8.76 24.66
CA VAL A 260 6.44 7.47 25.03
C VAL A 260 7.52 6.43 25.38
N TYR A 261 8.62 6.40 24.63
CA TYR A 261 9.74 5.51 24.92
C TYR A 261 10.35 5.82 26.29
N GLU A 262 10.66 7.09 26.57
CA GLU A 262 11.24 7.53 27.83
C GLU A 262 10.33 7.22 29.02
N ALA A 263 9.02 7.47 28.87
CA ALA A 263 8.02 7.16 29.90
C ALA A 263 7.94 5.65 30.21
N ARG A 264 8.04 4.79 29.18
CA ARG A 264 8.08 3.33 29.36
C ARG A 264 9.40 2.87 29.98
N HIS A 265 10.52 3.44 29.57
CA HIS A 265 11.83 3.09 30.13
C HIS A 265 11.93 3.45 31.62
N ARG A 266 11.40 4.62 32.01
CA ARG A 266 11.31 5.03 33.43
C ARG A 266 10.41 4.13 34.27
N ARG A 267 9.29 3.63 33.72
CA ARG A 267 8.44 2.65 34.42
C ARG A 267 9.13 1.30 34.60
N GLY A 268 9.84 0.81 33.60
CA GLY A 268 10.57 -0.46 33.67
C GLY A 268 11.81 -0.43 34.60
N ARG A 269 12.29 0.76 35.00
CA ARG A 269 13.33 0.91 36.03
C ARG A 269 12.77 0.99 37.46
N ARG A 270 11.44 1.13 37.62
CA ARG A 270 10.77 1.22 38.93
C ARG A 270 10.10 -0.10 39.36
N SER A 271 10.10 -1.11 38.49
CA SER A 271 9.71 -2.51 38.77
C SER A 271 10.95 -3.34 39.02
#